data_AF-A0A972FCF6-F1
#
_entry.id   AF-A0A972FCF6-F1
#
_cell.length_a   1.000
_cell.length_b   1.000
_cell.length_c   1.000
_cell.angle_alpha   90.00
_cell.angle_beta   90.00
_cell.angle_gamma   90.00
#
_symmetry.space_group_name_H-M   'P 1'
#
loop_
_entity.id
_entity.type
_entity.pdbx_description
1 polymer ?
#
loop_
_entity_poly.entity_id
_entity_poly.type
_entity_poly.pdbx_seq_one_letter_code
_entity_poly.pdbx_strand_id
1 'polypeptide(L)'
;MRTARTVISTLIIFSLILCSACGAGGFEKTKSTETLVIEDFRFTRENFPAMGGSFAMRPLGEAIASIMLGENREEVSNLLDFGNSGFSLQKLRDGELDIVLSVQSSESTEGLLEVKIASDALVFFVSRLNTVKNLSANQLRDVFSGRTTSWRDLGGKSVDVKAFQKNPWSGTQMAMQNTLLGSKKAAPALSEQFRLEDGSVVDALSSFDDSEGALGFTSLFMMEKMGVMKDANIIKVNGVSANEETVKSGEYPLCFDYCAYIRADSAHDSPEYILFTWLQDGAGIAFVTSQSYLPAR
;
A
#
# COMPACT_ATOMS: atom_id res chain seq x y z
N MET A 1 2.63 49.72 -33.31
CA MET A 1 1.55 50.43 -32.61
C MET A 1 0.23 49.72 -32.92
N ARG A 2 -0.57 49.43 -31.88
CA ARG A 2 -1.87 48.70 -31.88
C ARG A 2 -1.70 47.19 -32.16
N THR A 3 -2.28 46.26 -31.40
CA THR A 3 -3.53 46.26 -30.62
C THR A 3 -3.38 45.35 -29.39
N ALA A 4 -3.81 45.84 -28.22
CA ALA A 4 -4.01 45.04 -27.03
C ALA A 4 -5.21 44.10 -27.21
N ARG A 5 -5.06 42.82 -26.90
CA ARG A 5 -6.18 41.87 -26.79
C ARG A 5 -6.52 41.71 -25.30
N THR A 6 -7.65 42.28 -24.94
CA THR A 6 -8.32 42.16 -23.65
C THR A 6 -8.69 40.70 -23.39
N VAL A 7 -8.20 40.14 -22.28
CA VAL A 7 -8.63 38.82 -21.78
C VAL A 7 -9.94 39.03 -21.03
N ILE A 8 -11.01 38.44 -21.53
CA ILE A 8 -12.33 38.42 -20.90
C ILE A 8 -12.28 37.34 -19.81
N SER A 9 -12.25 37.77 -18.54
CA SER A 9 -12.47 36.89 -17.38
C SER A 9 -13.97 36.74 -17.18
N THR A 10 -14.50 35.55 -17.46
CA THR A 10 -15.91 35.22 -17.20
C THR A 10 -16.06 34.81 -15.73
N LEU A 11 -16.52 35.73 -14.88
CA LEU A 11 -17.01 35.44 -13.54
C LEU A 11 -18.33 34.66 -13.66
N ILE A 12 -18.36 33.40 -13.19
CA ILE A 12 -19.63 32.69 -12.95
C ILE A 12 -20.15 33.13 -11.57
N ILE A 13 -21.22 33.91 -11.59
CA ILE A 13 -21.99 34.28 -10.40
C ILE A 13 -23.05 33.19 -10.18
N PHE A 14 -22.88 32.37 -9.14
CA PHE A 14 -23.92 31.45 -8.68
C PHE A 14 -24.95 32.25 -7.88
N SER A 15 -26.15 32.43 -8.45
CA SER A 15 -27.28 33.11 -7.81
C SER A 15 -27.90 32.19 -6.74
N LEU A 16 -27.79 32.58 -5.46
CA LEU A 16 -28.49 31.93 -4.36
C LEU A 16 -29.97 32.31 -4.39
N ILE A 17 -30.85 31.33 -4.65
CA ILE A 17 -32.29 31.47 -4.48
C ILE A 17 -32.63 31.27 -3.01
N LEU A 18 -33.05 32.35 -2.33
CA LEU A 18 -33.68 32.29 -1.02
C LEU A 18 -35.10 31.72 -1.15
N CYS A 19 -35.35 30.54 -0.58
CA CYS A 19 -36.69 30.09 -0.21
C CYS A 19 -36.89 30.30 1.29
N SER A 20 -37.80 31.21 1.63
CA SER A 20 -38.30 31.41 2.99
C SER A 20 -39.41 30.40 3.27
N ALA A 21 -39.26 29.58 4.30
CA ALA A 21 -40.37 28.87 4.93
C ALA A 21 -40.13 28.75 6.44
N CYS A 22 -41.03 29.36 7.21
CA CYS A 22 -41.11 29.25 8.66
C CYS A 22 -41.50 27.83 9.08
N GLY A 23 -40.85 27.31 10.12
CA GLY A 23 -41.27 26.09 10.82
C GLY A 23 -40.48 25.93 12.11
N ALA A 24 -41.15 26.14 13.24
CA ALA A 24 -40.58 26.05 14.58
C ALA A 24 -40.18 24.60 14.92
N GLY A 25 -38.97 24.44 15.44
CA GLY A 25 -38.47 23.18 16.01
C GLY A 25 -37.05 23.39 16.52
N GLY A 26 -36.89 23.53 17.84
CA GLY A 26 -35.58 23.66 18.46
C GLY A 26 -34.73 22.40 18.21
N PHE A 27 -33.62 22.58 17.52
CA PHE A 27 -32.55 21.60 17.42
C PHE A 27 -31.29 22.19 18.05
N GLU A 28 -30.77 21.47 19.04
CA GLU A 28 -29.49 21.71 19.66
C GLU A 28 -28.39 21.81 18.60
N LYS A 29 -27.60 22.87 18.66
CA LYS A 29 -26.51 23.15 17.71
C LYS A 29 -25.38 22.17 18.00
N THR A 30 -25.36 21.03 17.32
CA THR A 30 -24.21 20.12 17.31
C THR A 30 -22.99 20.93 16.87
N LYS A 31 -21.93 20.93 17.70
CA LYS A 31 -20.64 21.54 17.35
C LYS A 31 -20.20 21.01 15.99
N SER A 32 -20.21 21.87 14.98
CA SER A 32 -19.54 21.61 13.72
C SER A 32 -18.05 21.45 14.01
N THR A 33 -17.51 20.27 13.72
CA THR A 33 -16.07 20.08 13.55
C THR A 33 -15.61 21.13 12.54
N GLU A 34 -14.75 22.06 12.97
CA GLU A 34 -14.11 23.02 12.08
C GLU A 34 -13.27 22.21 11.08
N THR A 35 -13.79 22.04 9.87
CA THR A 35 -12.96 21.69 8.72
C THR A 35 -12.01 22.86 8.52
N LEU A 36 -10.73 22.67 8.86
CA LEU A 36 -9.66 23.59 8.47
C LEU A 36 -9.60 23.61 6.94
N VAL A 37 -10.31 24.54 6.32
CA VAL A 37 -10.12 24.87 4.91
C VAL A 37 -8.95 25.85 4.88
N ILE A 38 -7.73 25.34 4.65
CA ILE A 38 -6.58 26.21 4.41
C ILE A 38 -6.64 26.65 2.95
N GLU A 39 -7.41 27.70 2.66
CA GLU A 39 -7.68 28.18 1.29
C GLU A 39 -6.41 28.62 0.50
N ASP A 40 -5.22 28.67 1.13
CA ASP A 40 -3.98 29.16 0.52
C ASP A 40 -2.74 28.27 0.70
N PHE A 41 -2.87 27.04 1.23
CA PHE A 41 -1.69 26.17 1.38
C PHE A 41 -1.19 25.66 0.02
N ARG A 42 0.11 25.80 -0.24
CA ARG A 42 0.77 25.28 -1.45
C ARG A 42 2.01 24.51 -1.08
N PHE A 43 2.16 23.33 -1.66
CA PHE A 43 3.40 22.58 -1.56
C PHE A 43 4.46 23.19 -2.48
N THR A 44 5.66 23.33 -1.95
CA THR A 44 6.90 23.68 -2.65
C THR A 44 7.95 22.68 -2.25
N ARG A 45 9.07 22.59 -2.98
CA ARG A 45 10.15 21.67 -2.62
C ARG A 45 10.69 21.92 -1.21
N GLU A 46 10.63 23.15 -0.71
CA GLU A 46 11.12 23.54 0.61
C GLU A 46 10.20 23.10 1.76
N ASN A 47 8.90 22.94 1.50
CA ASN A 47 7.93 22.55 2.54
C ASN A 47 7.31 21.17 2.30
N PHE A 48 7.66 20.49 1.21
CA PHE A 48 7.15 19.16 0.94
C PHE A 48 7.64 18.20 2.03
N PRO A 49 6.73 17.45 2.69
CA PRO A 49 7.12 16.60 3.81
C PRO A 49 8.09 15.51 3.35
N ALA A 50 9.06 15.18 4.20
CA ALA A 50 9.97 14.07 3.93
C ALA A 50 9.15 12.77 3.83
N MET A 51 8.96 12.27 2.60
CA MET A 51 8.06 11.16 2.31
C MET A 51 8.85 9.89 2.01
N GLY A 52 8.42 8.78 2.60
CA GLY A 52 8.97 7.47 2.29
C GLY A 52 8.00 6.31 2.48
N GLY A 53 8.51 5.08 2.45
CA GLY A 53 7.69 3.90 2.76
C GLY A 53 8.00 2.62 2.01
N SER A 54 6.97 1.80 1.80
CA SER A 54 7.07 0.52 1.09
C SER A 54 7.48 0.72 -0.36
N PHE A 55 8.41 -0.07 -0.87
CA PHE A 55 8.80 -0.03 -2.29
C PHE A 55 7.60 -0.07 -3.26
N ALA A 56 6.59 -0.90 -2.98
CA ALA A 56 5.36 -0.99 -3.77
C ALA A 56 4.56 0.33 -3.84
N MET A 57 4.75 1.23 -2.86
CA MET A 57 4.08 2.53 -2.77
C MET A 57 4.87 3.66 -3.45
N ARG A 58 6.09 3.39 -3.95
CA ARG A 58 6.90 4.40 -4.66
C ARG A 58 6.14 5.05 -5.82
N PRO A 59 5.44 4.29 -6.71
CA PRO A 59 4.71 4.93 -7.81
C PRO A 59 3.59 5.86 -7.33
N LEU A 60 2.98 5.59 -6.16
CA LEU A 60 1.99 6.48 -5.57
C LEU A 60 2.65 7.72 -4.96
N GLY A 61 3.75 7.56 -4.22
CA GLY A 61 4.50 8.68 -3.66
C GLY A 61 5.00 9.64 -4.73
N GLU A 62 5.55 9.12 -5.84
CA GLU A 62 5.94 9.92 -7.01
C GLU A 62 4.74 10.65 -7.63
N ALA A 63 3.58 9.99 -7.72
CA ALA A 63 2.37 10.62 -8.22
C ALA A 63 1.90 11.76 -7.30
N ILE A 64 1.91 11.54 -5.98
CA ILE A 64 1.54 12.54 -4.97
C ILE A 64 2.49 13.73 -5.03
N ALA A 65 3.81 13.50 -5.01
CA ALA A 65 4.79 14.58 -5.10
C ALA A 65 4.65 15.37 -6.42
N SER A 66 4.45 14.65 -7.53
CA SER A 66 4.24 15.25 -8.86
C SER A 66 3.02 16.18 -8.89
N ILE A 67 1.86 15.73 -8.37
CA ILE A 67 0.64 16.56 -8.39
C ILE A 67 0.71 17.73 -7.41
N MET A 68 1.32 17.52 -6.23
CA MET A 68 1.41 18.55 -5.20
C MET A 68 2.41 19.65 -5.56
N LEU A 69 3.53 19.29 -6.21
CA LEU A 69 4.57 20.23 -6.62
C LEU A 69 4.35 20.80 -8.03
N GLY A 70 3.47 20.18 -8.83
CA GLY A 70 3.30 20.55 -10.23
C GLY A 70 4.51 20.20 -11.11
N GLU A 71 5.26 19.17 -10.72
CA GLU A 71 6.49 18.71 -11.36
C GLU A 71 6.28 17.31 -11.96
N ASN A 72 7.17 16.86 -12.83
CA ASN A 72 7.07 15.49 -13.36
C ASN A 72 7.61 14.45 -12.36
N ARG A 73 7.25 13.17 -12.54
CA ARG A 73 7.64 12.09 -11.60
C ARG A 73 9.15 11.84 -11.52
N GLU A 74 9.86 12.02 -12.63
CA GLU A 74 11.31 11.82 -12.68
C GLU A 74 12.03 12.88 -11.84
N GLU A 75 11.55 14.13 -11.87
CA GLU A 75 12.09 15.28 -11.14
C GLU A 75 11.90 15.19 -9.62
N VAL A 76 10.82 14.54 -9.17
CA VAL A 76 10.49 14.41 -7.74
C VAL A 76 10.97 13.08 -7.14
N SER A 77 11.35 12.10 -7.95
CA SER A 77 11.72 10.76 -7.47
C SER A 77 12.89 10.79 -6.48
N ASN A 78 13.82 11.73 -6.65
CA ASN A 78 14.97 11.92 -5.75
C ASN A 78 14.61 12.58 -4.39
N LEU A 79 13.38 13.07 -4.22
CA LEU A 79 12.89 13.63 -2.96
C LEU A 79 12.35 12.54 -2.02
N LEU A 80 12.23 11.31 -2.50
CA LEU A 80 11.43 10.27 -1.85
C LEU A 80 12.29 9.10 -1.38
N ASP A 81 11.98 8.57 -0.19
CA ASP A 81 12.69 7.44 0.41
C ASP A 81 11.81 6.18 0.50
N PHE A 82 11.63 5.52 -0.63
CA PHE A 82 10.85 4.27 -0.70
C PHE A 82 11.73 3.04 -0.81
N GLY A 83 11.50 2.07 0.07
CA GLY A 83 12.18 0.79 0.06
C GLY A 83 11.57 -0.18 1.07
N ASN A 84 12.16 -0.25 2.25
CA ASN A 84 11.74 -1.17 3.30
C ASN A 84 10.73 -0.51 4.23
N SER A 85 9.64 -1.23 4.48
CA SER A 85 8.45 -0.76 5.20
C SER A 85 8.74 -0.51 6.67
N GLY A 86 9.30 -1.52 7.35
CA GLY A 86 9.61 -1.36 8.76
C GLY A 86 10.76 -0.37 9.03
N PHE A 87 11.76 -0.27 8.13
CA PHE A 87 12.78 0.79 8.22
C PHE A 87 12.18 2.19 8.04
N SER A 88 11.23 2.36 7.12
CA SER A 88 10.56 3.66 6.93
C SER A 88 9.72 4.05 8.15
N LEU A 89 8.99 3.10 8.75
CA LEU A 89 8.25 3.34 9.99
C LEU A 89 9.18 3.69 11.16
N GLN A 90 10.38 3.10 11.21
CA GLN A 90 11.40 3.48 12.18
C GLN A 90 11.89 4.91 11.95
N LYS A 91 12.23 5.27 10.71
CA LYS A 91 12.61 6.65 10.33
C LYS A 91 11.55 7.69 10.66
N LEU A 92 10.27 7.35 10.50
CA LEU A 92 9.17 8.22 10.91
C LEU A 92 9.18 8.48 12.42
N ARG A 93 9.38 7.45 13.24
CA ARG A 93 9.49 7.56 14.70
C ARG A 93 10.71 8.36 15.13
N ASP A 94 11.81 8.21 14.40
CA ASP A 94 13.08 8.90 14.67
C ASP A 94 13.08 10.35 14.14
N GLY A 95 12.03 10.77 13.43
CA GLY A 95 11.87 12.13 12.90
C GLY A 95 12.63 12.39 11.59
N GLU A 96 13.15 11.36 10.93
CA GLU A 96 13.83 11.47 9.63
C GLU A 96 12.84 11.56 8.46
N LEU A 97 11.64 10.98 8.61
CA LEU A 97 10.53 11.10 7.68
C LEU A 97 9.35 11.77 8.40
N ASP A 98 8.56 12.53 7.64
CA ASP A 98 7.36 13.21 8.15
C ASP A 98 6.08 12.44 7.80
N ILE A 99 6.07 11.76 6.64
CA ILE A 99 4.96 10.92 6.21
C ILE A 99 5.46 9.61 5.58
N VAL A 100 4.83 8.50 5.96
CA VAL A 100 5.19 7.17 5.45
C VAL A 100 3.98 6.48 4.82
N LEU A 101 4.12 6.01 3.58
CA LEU A 101 3.12 5.18 2.91
C LEU A 101 3.56 3.72 2.97
N SER A 102 2.94 2.92 3.82
CA SER A 102 3.41 1.56 4.08
C SER A 102 2.31 0.53 4.27
N VAL A 103 2.67 -0.76 4.14
CA VAL A 103 1.80 -1.86 4.55
C VAL A 103 1.40 -1.64 6.01
N GLN A 104 0.13 -1.90 6.32
CA GLN A 104 -0.38 -1.80 7.68
C GLN A 104 0.52 -2.55 8.66
N SER A 105 0.96 -1.87 9.72
CA SER A 105 1.79 -2.47 10.77
C SER A 105 0.96 -3.40 11.66
N SER A 106 1.51 -4.57 12.00
CA SER A 106 0.99 -5.40 13.11
C SER A 106 1.66 -5.11 14.44
N GLU A 107 2.71 -4.28 14.43
CA GLU A 107 3.37 -3.76 15.63
C GLU A 107 2.67 -2.49 16.12
N SER A 108 2.96 -2.13 17.37
CA SER A 108 2.41 -0.92 17.99
C SER A 108 2.64 0.32 17.12
N THR A 109 1.56 1.02 16.82
CA THR A 109 1.54 2.34 16.18
C THR A 109 1.39 3.45 17.21
N GLU A 110 1.70 3.17 18.49
CA GLU A 110 1.73 4.19 19.54
C GLU A 110 2.64 5.36 19.13
N GLY A 111 2.11 6.58 19.30
CA GLY A 111 2.78 7.80 18.85
C GLY A 111 2.64 8.11 17.34
N LEU A 112 1.90 7.31 16.58
CA LEU A 112 1.62 7.54 15.16
C LEU A 112 0.11 7.69 14.91
N LEU A 113 -0.25 8.51 13.93
CA LEU A 113 -1.57 8.46 13.30
C LEU A 113 -1.49 7.54 12.08
N GLU A 114 -2.54 6.75 11.87
CA GLU A 114 -2.65 5.80 10.76
C GLU A 114 -3.97 6.04 10.03
N VAL A 115 -3.92 6.06 8.70
CA VAL A 115 -5.14 5.91 7.89
C VAL A 115 -4.90 5.00 6.70
N LYS A 116 -5.87 4.13 6.42
CA LYS A 116 -5.84 3.27 5.23
C LYS A 116 -6.07 4.10 3.97
N ILE A 117 -5.23 3.90 2.98
CA ILE A 117 -5.28 4.65 1.70
C ILE A 117 -5.52 3.75 0.50
N ALA A 118 -5.15 2.47 0.59
CA ALA A 118 -5.38 1.49 -0.47
C ALA A 118 -5.44 0.06 0.08
N SER A 119 -6.04 -0.85 -0.67
CA SER A 119 -5.99 -2.29 -0.40
C SER A 119 -5.18 -3.03 -1.47
N ASP A 120 -4.61 -4.17 -1.10
CA ASP A 120 -3.85 -5.06 -1.96
C ASP A 120 -4.03 -6.51 -1.47
N ALA A 121 -3.47 -7.48 -2.20
CA ALA A 121 -3.49 -8.88 -1.84
C ALA A 121 -2.10 -9.50 -1.90
N LEU A 122 -1.85 -10.39 -0.94
CA LEU A 122 -0.65 -11.21 -0.92
C LEU A 122 -0.86 -12.40 -1.86
N VAL A 123 -0.10 -12.42 -2.95
CA VAL A 123 -0.18 -13.47 -3.96
C VAL A 123 0.97 -14.44 -3.83
N PHE A 124 0.68 -15.72 -4.01
CA PHE A 124 1.67 -16.80 -4.03
C PHE A 124 1.81 -17.34 -5.43
N PHE A 125 3.02 -17.74 -5.78
CA PHE A 125 3.30 -18.32 -7.07
C PHE A 125 4.37 -19.40 -6.95
N VAL A 126 4.37 -20.29 -7.92
CA VAL A 126 5.30 -21.42 -8.04
C VAL A 126 6.04 -21.35 -9.37
N SER A 127 7.11 -22.14 -9.49
CA SER A 127 7.80 -22.32 -10.77
C SER A 127 6.86 -22.81 -11.88
N ARG A 128 7.18 -22.48 -13.14
CA ARG A 128 6.41 -22.92 -14.32
C ARG A 128 6.25 -24.43 -14.41
N LEU A 129 7.25 -25.19 -13.94
CA LEU A 129 7.26 -26.65 -13.94
C LEU A 129 6.40 -27.27 -12.82
N ASN A 130 6.00 -26.47 -11.82
CA ASN A 130 5.18 -26.94 -10.72
C ASN A 130 3.69 -26.89 -11.11
N THR A 131 3.01 -28.03 -10.96
CA THR A 131 1.62 -28.22 -11.37
C THR A 131 0.60 -27.84 -10.30
N VAL A 132 1.02 -27.54 -9.07
CA VAL A 132 0.11 -27.10 -8.00
C VAL A 132 -0.54 -25.78 -8.40
N LYS A 133 -1.87 -25.71 -8.34
CA LYS A 133 -2.67 -24.53 -8.71
C LYS A 133 -3.42 -23.89 -7.55
N ASN A 134 -3.47 -24.54 -6.40
CA ASN A 134 -4.24 -24.09 -5.25
C ASN A 134 -3.63 -24.62 -3.96
N LEU A 135 -3.53 -23.76 -2.96
CA LEU A 135 -3.22 -24.13 -1.57
C LEU A 135 -4.20 -23.47 -0.63
N SER A 136 -4.46 -24.09 0.52
CA SER A 136 -5.16 -23.41 1.61
C SER A 136 -4.20 -22.48 2.36
N ALA A 137 -4.75 -21.47 3.05
CA ALA A 137 -3.98 -20.61 3.93
C ALA A 137 -3.25 -21.42 5.04
N ASN A 138 -3.86 -22.50 5.52
CA ASN A 138 -3.24 -23.40 6.51
C ASN A 138 -2.04 -24.14 5.91
N GLN A 139 -2.15 -24.67 4.69
CA GLN A 139 -1.03 -25.32 4.01
C GLN A 139 0.13 -24.35 3.77
N LEU A 140 -0.17 -23.11 3.35
CA LEU A 140 0.85 -22.06 3.22
C LEU A 140 1.53 -21.79 4.57
N ARG A 141 0.77 -21.67 5.66
CA ARG A 141 1.33 -21.50 7.02
C ARG A 141 2.24 -22.67 7.41
N ASP A 142 1.84 -23.90 7.13
CA ASP A 142 2.64 -25.09 7.43
C ASP A 142 3.94 -25.12 6.62
N VAL A 143 3.90 -24.72 5.36
CA VAL A 143 5.09 -24.60 4.50
C VAL A 143 6.06 -23.54 5.04
N PHE A 144 5.59 -22.32 5.30
CA PHE A 144 6.47 -21.23 5.74
C PHE A 144 7.02 -21.43 7.17
N SER A 145 6.33 -22.21 7.99
CA SER A 145 6.84 -22.65 9.31
C SER A 145 7.76 -23.88 9.26
N GLY A 146 7.93 -24.50 8.09
CA GLY A 146 8.73 -25.71 7.91
C GLY A 146 8.07 -27.00 8.40
N ARG A 147 6.79 -26.97 8.79
CA ARG A 147 6.02 -28.18 9.13
C ARG A 147 5.75 -29.06 7.91
N THR A 148 5.53 -28.44 6.75
CA THR A 148 5.40 -29.14 5.47
C THR A 148 6.57 -28.78 4.58
N THR A 149 7.35 -29.78 4.18
CA THR A 149 8.59 -29.57 3.42
C THR A 149 8.58 -30.25 2.05
N SER A 150 7.53 -30.98 1.67
CA SER A 150 7.43 -31.67 0.38
C SER A 150 6.19 -31.26 -0.41
N TRP A 151 6.36 -31.04 -1.72
CA TRP A 151 5.25 -30.79 -2.64
C TRP A 151 4.30 -31.97 -2.76
N ARG A 152 4.76 -33.21 -2.50
CA ARG A 152 3.91 -34.40 -2.50
C ARG A 152 2.76 -34.28 -1.50
N ASP A 153 3.03 -33.71 -0.34
CA ASP A 153 2.04 -33.52 0.74
C ASP A 153 1.04 -32.39 0.40
N LEU A 154 1.29 -31.68 -0.69
CA LEU A 154 0.50 -30.58 -1.24
C LEU A 154 -0.13 -30.93 -2.60
N GLY A 155 -0.07 -32.21 -3.01
CA GLY A 155 -0.63 -32.68 -4.28
C GLY A 155 0.26 -32.45 -5.51
N GLY A 156 1.54 -32.12 -5.30
CA GLY A 156 2.56 -31.99 -6.33
C GLY A 156 3.48 -33.22 -6.44
N LYS A 157 4.62 -33.05 -7.12
CA LYS A 157 5.64 -34.08 -7.26
C LYS A 157 6.41 -34.30 -5.95
N SER A 158 7.14 -35.42 -5.86
CA SER A 158 8.03 -35.72 -4.74
C SER A 158 9.32 -34.89 -4.79
N VAL A 159 9.20 -33.59 -4.61
CA VAL A 159 10.28 -32.59 -4.58
C VAL A 159 10.11 -31.73 -3.34
N ASP A 160 11.22 -31.29 -2.75
CA ASP A 160 11.22 -30.42 -1.58
C ASP A 160 10.65 -29.03 -1.91
N VAL A 161 9.92 -28.46 -0.96
CA VAL A 161 9.41 -27.09 -1.04
C VAL A 161 10.53 -26.13 -0.64
N LYS A 162 10.86 -25.20 -1.52
CA LYS A 162 11.77 -24.08 -1.29
C LYS A 162 10.93 -22.82 -1.13
N ALA A 163 10.48 -22.57 0.10
CA ALA A 163 9.62 -21.44 0.46
C ALA A 163 10.44 -20.18 0.75
N PHE A 164 10.59 -19.33 -0.27
CA PHE A 164 11.43 -18.14 -0.18
C PHE A 164 10.81 -17.07 0.70
N GLN A 165 11.65 -16.46 1.53
CA GLN A 165 11.28 -15.36 2.40
C GLN A 165 12.16 -14.16 2.13
N LYS A 166 11.62 -12.97 2.38
CA LYS A 166 12.36 -11.72 2.21
C LYS A 166 12.96 -11.30 3.53
N ASN A 167 13.80 -10.28 3.49
CA ASN A 167 14.22 -9.59 4.69
C ASN A 167 12.99 -9.15 5.53
N PRO A 168 13.07 -9.19 6.88
CA PRO A 168 11.95 -8.85 7.77
C PRO A 168 11.36 -7.46 7.60
N TRP A 169 12.15 -6.53 7.07
CA TRP A 169 11.76 -5.13 6.88
C TRP A 169 10.98 -4.90 5.58
N SER A 170 10.84 -5.92 4.73
CA SER A 170 10.11 -5.85 3.48
C SER A 170 8.60 -5.78 3.70
N GLY A 171 7.92 -4.89 2.99
CA GLY A 171 6.47 -4.71 3.11
C GLY A 171 5.67 -5.99 2.83
N THR A 172 6.02 -6.74 1.79
CA THR A 172 5.32 -8.00 1.49
C THR A 172 5.63 -9.10 2.51
N GLN A 173 6.80 -9.06 3.18
CA GLN A 173 7.11 -9.96 4.30
C GLN A 173 6.26 -9.62 5.52
N MET A 174 6.11 -8.33 5.84
CA MET A 174 5.20 -7.86 6.87
C MET A 174 3.74 -8.24 6.54
N ALA A 175 3.30 -8.01 5.30
CA ALA A 175 1.97 -8.42 4.84
C ALA A 175 1.75 -9.93 4.98
N MET A 176 2.74 -10.76 4.63
CA MET A 176 2.69 -12.21 4.83
C MET A 176 2.53 -12.58 6.29
N GLN A 177 3.33 -12.00 7.18
CA GLN A 177 3.20 -12.26 8.61
C GLN A 177 1.81 -11.85 9.11
N ASN A 178 1.33 -10.66 8.75
CA ASN A 178 0.06 -10.11 9.20
C ASN A 178 -1.14 -10.94 8.74
N THR A 179 -1.16 -11.31 7.45
CA THR A 179 -2.32 -11.97 6.83
C THR A 179 -2.31 -13.49 6.98
N LEU A 180 -1.14 -14.13 6.89
CA LEU A 180 -1.03 -15.59 6.85
C LEU A 180 -0.83 -16.20 8.25
N LEU A 181 0.00 -15.55 9.08
CA LEU A 181 0.40 -16.08 10.38
C LEU A 181 -0.41 -15.47 11.54
N GLY A 182 -1.00 -14.30 11.33
CA GLY A 182 -1.68 -13.53 12.37
C GLY A 182 -0.69 -12.80 13.29
N SER A 183 -1.17 -12.31 14.44
CA SER A 183 -0.33 -11.50 15.35
C SER A 183 0.93 -12.25 15.79
N LYS A 184 2.07 -11.53 15.90
CA LYS A 184 3.39 -12.09 16.28
C LYS A 184 3.37 -12.94 17.55
N LYS A 185 2.46 -12.70 18.50
CA LYS A 185 2.35 -13.47 19.75
C LYS A 185 1.85 -14.90 19.56
N ALA A 186 1.12 -15.18 18.49
CA ALA A 186 0.55 -16.50 18.19
C ALA A 186 1.06 -17.09 16.86
N ALA A 187 1.85 -16.33 16.10
CA ALA A 187 2.42 -16.77 14.83
C ALA A 187 3.49 -17.85 15.07
N PRO A 188 3.50 -18.95 14.30
CA PRO A 188 4.60 -19.90 14.33
C PRO A 188 5.90 -19.23 13.86
N ALA A 189 7.04 -19.69 14.38
CA ALA A 189 8.34 -19.29 13.86
C ALA A 189 8.43 -19.64 12.37
N LEU A 190 8.95 -18.71 11.59
CA LEU A 190 9.23 -18.91 10.18
C LEU A 190 10.55 -19.68 10.01
N SER A 191 10.62 -20.52 8.98
CA SER A 191 11.88 -21.16 8.61
C SER A 191 12.91 -20.10 8.18
N GLU A 192 14.18 -20.29 8.48
CA GLU A 192 15.25 -19.37 8.01
C GLU A 192 15.93 -19.89 6.73
N GLN A 193 15.58 -21.10 6.28
CA GLN A 193 16.34 -21.87 5.28
C GLN A 193 16.48 -21.18 3.91
N PHE A 194 15.48 -20.40 3.50
CA PHE A 194 15.44 -19.74 2.19
C PHE A 194 15.17 -18.23 2.32
N ARG A 195 15.72 -17.62 3.37
CA ARG A 195 15.66 -16.16 3.54
C ARG A 195 16.63 -15.48 2.58
N LEU A 196 16.14 -14.44 1.93
CA LEU A 196 16.90 -13.56 1.05
C LEU A 196 17.31 -12.33 1.86
N GLU A 197 18.62 -12.12 2.02
CA GLU A 197 19.18 -10.97 2.76
C GLU A 197 19.11 -9.70 1.92
N ASP A 198 19.67 -9.76 0.70
CA ASP A 198 19.66 -8.68 -0.28
C ASP A 198 19.03 -9.18 -1.58
N GLY A 199 17.99 -8.51 -2.06
CA GLY A 199 17.44 -8.80 -3.38
C GLY A 199 15.95 -8.60 -3.51
N SER A 200 15.55 -8.31 -4.75
CA SER A 200 14.16 -8.44 -5.17
C SER A 200 13.77 -9.92 -5.10
N VAL A 201 12.57 -10.24 -4.62
CA VAL A 201 12.00 -11.60 -4.78
C VAL A 201 12.06 -12.02 -6.24
N VAL A 202 11.99 -11.05 -7.15
CA VAL A 202 12.17 -11.20 -8.60
C VAL A 202 13.54 -11.75 -8.97
N ASP A 203 14.61 -11.24 -8.38
CA ASP A 203 15.97 -11.71 -8.65
C ASP A 203 16.16 -13.12 -8.09
N ALA A 204 15.59 -13.37 -6.91
CA ALA A 204 15.57 -14.67 -6.27
C ALA A 204 14.60 -15.67 -6.87
N LEU A 205 13.89 -15.34 -7.95
CA LEU A 205 13.01 -16.26 -8.66
C LEU A 205 13.36 -16.39 -10.13
N SER A 206 13.83 -15.30 -10.76
CA SER A 206 14.49 -15.35 -12.06
C SER A 206 15.76 -16.20 -12.02
N SER A 207 16.47 -16.23 -10.88
CA SER A 207 17.56 -17.19 -10.63
C SER A 207 17.10 -18.66 -10.47
N PHE A 208 15.79 -18.92 -10.43
CA PHE A 208 15.20 -20.25 -10.26
C PHE A 208 14.28 -20.66 -11.42
N ASP A 209 14.48 -20.08 -12.61
CA ASP A 209 13.99 -20.71 -13.83
C ASP A 209 14.44 -22.18 -13.78
N ASP A 210 13.47 -23.10 -13.75
CA ASP A 210 13.59 -24.57 -13.63
C ASP A 210 13.64 -25.26 -12.25
N SER A 211 13.55 -24.57 -11.11
CA SER A 211 13.43 -25.29 -9.81
C SER A 211 11.96 -25.64 -9.50
N GLU A 212 11.55 -26.90 -9.74
CA GLU A 212 10.20 -27.42 -9.40
C GLU A 212 9.80 -27.16 -7.93
N GLY A 213 10.79 -26.97 -7.06
CA GLY A 213 10.62 -26.76 -5.63
C GLY A 213 10.18 -25.34 -5.20
N ALA A 214 10.33 -24.33 -6.05
CA ALA A 214 10.18 -22.92 -5.64
C ALA A 214 8.74 -22.53 -5.29
N LEU A 215 8.57 -21.87 -4.13
CA LEU A 215 7.38 -21.13 -3.72
C LEU A 215 7.81 -19.72 -3.31
N GLY A 216 7.22 -18.70 -3.92
CA GLY A 216 7.42 -17.31 -3.56
C GLY A 216 6.10 -16.56 -3.39
N PHE A 217 6.21 -15.32 -2.93
CA PHE A 217 5.07 -14.42 -2.76
C PHE A 217 5.44 -12.97 -3.03
N THR A 218 4.44 -12.18 -3.42
CA THR A 218 4.55 -10.73 -3.60
C THR A 218 3.16 -10.11 -3.42
N SER A 219 3.01 -8.81 -3.70
CA SER A 219 1.68 -8.19 -3.75
C SER A 219 1.05 -8.25 -5.15
N LEU A 220 -0.28 -8.20 -5.24
CA LEU A 220 -0.98 -8.19 -6.52
C LEU A 220 -0.58 -6.97 -7.36
N PHE A 221 -0.42 -5.80 -6.72
CA PHE A 221 0.08 -4.60 -7.40
C PHE A 221 1.46 -4.83 -8.04
N MET A 222 2.42 -5.38 -7.28
CA MET A 222 3.75 -5.69 -7.81
C MET A 222 3.66 -6.65 -9.01
N MET A 223 2.83 -7.69 -8.89
CA MET A 223 2.67 -8.71 -9.91
C MET A 223 2.07 -8.15 -11.22
N GLU A 224 0.92 -7.48 -11.12
CA GLU A 224 0.14 -7.07 -12.29
C GLU A 224 0.59 -5.72 -12.86
N LYS A 225 0.89 -4.74 -12.00
CA LYS A 225 1.12 -3.36 -12.43
C LYS A 225 2.61 -3.07 -12.63
N MET A 226 3.48 -3.64 -11.80
CA MET A 226 4.94 -3.50 -11.96
C MET A 226 5.57 -4.59 -12.85
N GLY A 227 4.79 -5.59 -13.26
CA GLY A 227 5.22 -6.61 -14.23
C GLY A 227 6.36 -7.51 -13.71
N VAL A 228 6.46 -7.62 -12.39
CA VAL A 228 7.60 -8.20 -11.67
C VAL A 228 7.79 -9.70 -11.96
N MET A 229 6.74 -10.45 -12.33
CA MET A 229 6.83 -11.90 -12.60
C MET A 229 5.80 -12.36 -13.65
N LYS A 230 5.87 -11.82 -14.88
CA LYS A 230 4.90 -12.11 -15.97
C LYS A 230 4.75 -13.60 -16.32
N ASP A 231 5.80 -14.40 -16.07
CA ASP A 231 5.86 -15.81 -16.45
C ASP A 231 5.67 -16.78 -15.27
N ALA A 232 5.24 -16.31 -14.09
CA ALA A 232 5.04 -17.17 -12.92
C ALA A 232 3.65 -17.84 -12.90
N ASN A 233 3.58 -19.05 -12.34
CA ASN A 233 2.31 -19.70 -12.07
C ASN A 233 1.74 -19.19 -10.73
N ILE A 234 0.83 -18.22 -10.78
CA ILE A 234 0.09 -17.76 -9.59
C ILE A 234 -0.87 -18.88 -9.14
N ILE A 235 -0.83 -19.20 -7.85
CA ILE A 235 -1.74 -20.19 -7.26
C ILE A 235 -2.92 -19.52 -6.57
N LYS A 236 -4.06 -20.21 -6.60
CA LYS A 236 -5.23 -19.83 -5.81
C LYS A 236 -4.99 -20.07 -4.32
N VAL A 237 -5.67 -19.29 -3.49
CA VAL A 237 -5.70 -19.51 -2.04
C VAL A 237 -7.13 -19.82 -1.60
N ASN A 238 -7.31 -20.95 -0.92
CA ASN A 238 -8.64 -21.47 -0.55
C ASN A 238 -9.59 -21.59 -1.76
N GLY A 239 -9.06 -21.87 -2.95
CA GLY A 239 -9.83 -21.97 -4.19
C GLY A 239 -10.14 -20.63 -4.88
N VAL A 240 -9.73 -19.50 -4.31
CA VAL A 240 -9.99 -18.15 -4.84
C VAL A 240 -8.75 -17.60 -5.54
N SER A 241 -8.91 -17.03 -6.74
CA SER A 241 -7.84 -16.32 -7.44
C SER A 241 -7.68 -14.90 -6.87
N ALA A 242 -6.45 -14.41 -6.75
CA ALA A 242 -6.21 -13.00 -6.44
C ALA A 242 -6.42 -12.17 -7.71
N ASN A 243 -7.35 -11.22 -7.67
CA ASN A 243 -7.56 -10.22 -8.71
C ASN A 243 -8.32 -9.02 -8.11
N GLU A 244 -8.49 -7.93 -8.87
CA GLU A 244 -9.16 -6.75 -8.36
C GLU A 244 -10.60 -7.01 -7.86
N GLU A 245 -11.35 -7.91 -8.51
CA GLU A 245 -12.74 -8.22 -8.14
C GLU A 245 -12.80 -8.95 -6.80
N THR A 246 -12.02 -10.02 -6.63
CA THR A 246 -11.99 -10.81 -5.39
C THR A 246 -11.35 -10.06 -4.22
N VAL A 247 -10.49 -9.08 -4.52
CA VAL A 247 -9.96 -8.13 -3.53
C VAL A 247 -10.96 -7.00 -3.23
N LYS A 248 -11.86 -6.61 -4.13
CA LYS A 248 -12.92 -5.66 -3.79
C LYS A 248 -14.05 -6.32 -3.00
N SER A 249 -14.43 -7.55 -3.36
CA SER A 249 -15.55 -8.26 -2.73
C SER A 249 -15.22 -8.85 -1.35
N GLY A 250 -13.95 -9.02 -1.01
CA GLY A 250 -13.54 -9.68 0.23
C GLY A 250 -13.39 -11.20 0.12
N GLU A 251 -13.64 -11.79 -1.06
CA GLU A 251 -13.54 -13.23 -1.27
C GLU A 251 -12.10 -13.76 -1.18
N TYR A 252 -11.11 -12.97 -1.64
CA TYR A 252 -9.71 -13.39 -1.53
C TYR A 252 -9.23 -13.27 -0.07
N PRO A 253 -8.70 -14.35 0.55
CA PRO A 253 -8.55 -14.40 2.00
C PRO A 253 -7.31 -13.67 2.54
N LEU A 254 -6.32 -13.36 1.71
CA LEU A 254 -5.03 -12.80 2.13
C LEU A 254 -4.88 -11.35 1.64
N CYS A 255 -5.86 -10.52 1.96
CA CYS A 255 -5.84 -9.09 1.66
C CYS A 255 -5.21 -8.30 2.81
N PHE A 256 -4.56 -7.20 2.47
CA PHE A 256 -3.98 -6.26 3.43
C PHE A 256 -4.15 -4.83 2.92
N ASP A 257 -4.00 -3.88 3.83
CA ASP A 257 -4.11 -2.46 3.51
C ASP A 257 -2.73 -1.79 3.49
N TYR A 258 -2.57 -0.83 2.60
CA TYR A 258 -1.56 0.21 2.71
C TYR A 258 -2.15 1.39 3.47
N CYS A 259 -1.36 1.95 4.37
CA CYS A 259 -1.71 3.09 5.19
C CYS A 259 -0.74 4.25 4.97
N ALA A 260 -1.22 5.47 5.16
CA ALA A 260 -0.38 6.62 5.45
C ALA A 260 -0.16 6.71 6.96
N TYR A 261 1.04 7.13 7.35
CA TYR A 261 1.47 7.30 8.73
C TYR A 261 2.12 8.67 8.91
N ILE A 262 1.74 9.38 9.97
CA ILE A 262 2.44 10.58 10.48
C ILE A 262 2.65 10.45 11.99
N ARG A 263 3.51 11.29 12.58
CA ARG A 263 3.63 11.33 14.05
C ARG A 263 2.38 11.95 14.67
N ALA A 264 1.96 11.44 15.83
CA ALA A 264 0.75 11.90 16.51
C ALA A 264 0.87 13.31 17.11
N ASP A 265 2.09 13.83 17.23
CA ASP A 265 2.39 15.18 17.69
C ASP A 265 2.60 16.19 16.54
N SER A 266 2.43 15.78 15.28
CA SER A 266 2.46 16.69 14.13
C SER A 266 1.41 17.80 14.28
N ALA A 267 1.84 19.05 14.06
CA ALA A 267 0.93 20.20 14.12
C ALA A 267 -0.14 20.11 13.03
N HIS A 268 -1.38 20.51 13.31
CA HIS A 268 -2.49 20.35 12.35
C HIS A 268 -2.34 21.22 11.09
N ASP A 269 -1.50 22.25 11.14
CA ASP A 269 -1.14 23.13 10.03
C ASP A 269 0.18 22.75 9.35
N SER A 270 0.81 21.63 9.77
CA SER A 270 2.04 21.14 9.14
C SER A 270 1.79 20.54 7.76
N PRO A 271 2.78 20.57 6.84
CA PRO A 271 2.64 20.01 5.50
C PRO A 271 2.26 18.52 5.49
N GLU A 272 2.82 17.71 6.40
CA GLU A 272 2.51 16.29 6.50
C GLU A 272 1.09 16.05 7.02
N TYR A 273 0.59 16.85 7.96
CA TYR A 273 -0.78 16.71 8.47
C TYR A 273 -1.82 17.09 7.41
N ILE A 274 -1.54 18.16 6.65
CA ILE A 274 -2.37 18.59 5.52
C ILE A 274 -2.42 17.49 4.45
N LEU A 275 -1.26 16.93 4.07
CA LEU A 275 -1.20 15.85 3.09
C LEU A 275 -1.88 14.57 3.60
N PHE A 276 -1.66 14.22 4.86
CA PHE A 276 -2.30 13.08 5.53
C PHE A 276 -3.82 13.21 5.58
N THR A 277 -4.34 14.42 5.79
CA THR A 277 -5.79 14.69 5.77
C THR A 277 -6.34 14.62 4.34
N TRP A 278 -5.63 15.19 3.36
CA TRP A 278 -6.03 15.12 1.95
C TRP A 278 -6.16 13.68 1.45
N LEU A 279 -5.27 12.77 1.86
CA LEU A 279 -5.34 11.34 1.51
C LEU A 279 -6.63 10.64 1.97
N GLN A 280 -7.37 11.25 2.90
CA GLN A 280 -8.63 10.72 3.45
C GLN A 280 -9.86 11.38 2.83
N ASP A 281 -9.69 12.51 2.15
CA ASP A 281 -10.79 13.22 1.53
C ASP A 281 -11.19 12.60 0.18
N GLY A 282 -12.32 13.05 -0.37
CA GLY A 282 -12.83 12.51 -1.64
C GLY A 282 -11.90 12.73 -2.83
N ALA A 283 -11.12 13.81 -2.84
CA ALA A 283 -10.16 14.11 -3.91
C ALA A 283 -8.92 13.22 -3.79
N GLY A 284 -8.36 13.04 -2.58
CA GLY A 284 -7.26 12.13 -2.32
C GLY A 284 -7.62 10.68 -2.62
N ILE A 285 -8.78 10.20 -2.17
CA ILE A 285 -9.25 8.83 -2.46
C ILE A 285 -9.42 8.62 -3.98
N ALA A 286 -10.02 9.58 -4.68
CA ALA A 286 -10.17 9.52 -6.14
C ALA A 286 -8.81 9.54 -6.84
N PHE A 287 -7.86 10.34 -6.34
CA PHE A 287 -6.50 10.38 -6.84
C PHE A 287 -5.80 9.03 -6.68
N VAL A 288 -5.78 8.45 -5.49
CA VAL A 288 -5.15 7.13 -5.23
C VAL A 288 -5.74 6.07 -6.16
N THR A 289 -7.07 6.05 -6.32
CA THR A 289 -7.76 5.11 -7.22
C THR A 289 -7.33 5.32 -8.68
N SER A 290 -7.17 6.58 -9.13
CA SER A 290 -6.68 6.89 -10.49
C SER A 290 -5.26 6.39 -10.76
N GLN A 291 -4.48 6.12 -9.70
CA GLN A 291 -3.14 5.55 -9.78
C GLN A 291 -3.12 4.01 -9.82
N SER A 292 -4.27 3.38 -10.11
CA SER A 292 -4.44 1.91 -10.19
C SER A 292 -4.29 1.16 -8.86
N TYR A 293 -4.41 1.88 -7.73
CA TYR A 293 -4.53 1.26 -6.41
C TYR A 293 -6.01 0.95 -6.12
N LEU A 294 -6.27 -0.15 -5.43
CA LEU A 294 -7.63 -0.48 -5.03
C LEU A 294 -8.02 0.39 -3.82
N PRO A 295 -9.26 0.92 -3.78
CA PRO A 295 -9.73 1.66 -2.62
C PRO A 295 -9.59 0.84 -1.34
N ALA A 296 -9.22 1.52 -0.25
CA ALA A 296 -9.20 0.91 1.07
C ALA A 296 -10.59 0.38 1.47
N ARG A 297 -10.62 -0.77 2.15
CA ARG A 297 -11.83 -1.40 2.70
C ARG A 297 -12.20 -0.86 4.09
#